data_AF-A0A759WAI3-F1
#
_entry.id   AF-A0A759WAI3-F1
#
_cell.length_a   1.000
_cell.length_b   1.000
_cell.length_c   1.000
_cell.angle_alpha   90.00
_cell.angle_beta   90.00
_cell.angle_gamma   90.00
#
_symmetry.space_group_name_H-M   'P 1'
#
loop_
_entity.id
_entity.type
_entity.pdbx_description
1 polymer ?
#
loop_
_entity_poly.entity_id
_entity_poly.type
_entity_poly.pdbx_seq_one_letter_code
_entity_poly.pdbx_strand_id
1 'polypeptide(L)'
;MRDIQQVLERWGAWVSSEGEGRKVYYAPVAGGFRGLLPASRRSRTSCSDGDGLIISSAMSTLKKKDSYLYTLLEWYYVYGMSLRAVAGKLGISHNHASVRLQTAEGFIDGCLAALGVTLEMDRYVQREPVAASGEMIREKLAAK
;
A
#
# COMPACT_ATOMS: atom_id res chain seq x y z
N MET A 1 7.94 -13.49 -5.84
CA MET A 1 6.95 -12.64 -6.54
C MET A 1 6.54 -11.56 -5.56
N ARG A 2 6.63 -10.30 -5.96
CA ARG A 2 6.37 -9.14 -5.09
C ARG A 2 4.89 -9.09 -4.70
N ASP A 3 4.60 -8.82 -3.45
CA ASP A 3 3.25 -8.55 -2.98
C ASP A 3 2.91 -7.07 -3.18
N ILE A 4 2.29 -6.76 -4.31
CA ILE A 4 2.01 -5.38 -4.72
C ILE A 4 1.15 -4.62 -3.70
N GLN A 5 0.27 -5.32 -2.98
CA GLN A 5 -0.59 -4.70 -1.98
C GLN A 5 0.23 -4.14 -0.82
N GLN A 6 1.20 -4.89 -0.31
CA GLN A 6 2.11 -4.43 0.75
C GLN A 6 3.00 -3.28 0.28
N VAL A 7 3.42 -3.30 -0.98
CA VAL A 7 4.22 -2.21 -1.59
C VAL A 7 3.41 -0.92 -1.62
N LEU A 8 2.16 -0.98 -2.10
CA LEU A 8 1.27 0.17 -2.18
C LEU A 8 0.80 0.64 -0.80
N GLU A 9 0.69 -0.24 0.19
CA GLU A 9 0.45 0.15 1.58
C GLU A 9 1.59 0.97 2.16
N ARG A 10 2.85 0.56 1.91
CA ARG A 10 4.05 1.28 2.36
C ARG A 10 4.24 2.59 1.61
N TRP A 11 3.99 2.61 0.31
CA TRP A 11 4.00 3.83 -0.50
C TRP A 11 2.91 4.81 -0.04
N GLY A 12 1.68 4.34 0.20
CA GLY A 12 0.59 5.17 0.69
C GLY A 12 0.92 5.79 2.05
N ALA A 13 1.56 5.02 2.94
CA ALA A 13 2.06 5.52 4.22
C ALA A 13 3.17 6.56 4.05
N TRP A 14 4.11 6.35 3.11
CA TRP A 14 5.15 7.32 2.76
C TRP A 14 4.55 8.64 2.27
N VAL A 15 3.63 8.60 1.30
CA VAL A 15 2.93 9.79 0.77
C VAL A 15 2.16 10.53 1.87
N SER A 16 1.41 9.81 2.71
CA SER A 16 0.70 10.41 3.84
C SER A 16 1.66 11.05 4.85
N SER A 17 2.81 10.40 5.11
CA SER A 17 3.80 10.88 6.07
C SER A 17 4.56 12.11 5.57
N GLU A 18 4.78 12.25 4.26
CA GLU A 18 5.44 13.43 3.68
C GLU A 18 4.51 14.66 3.70
N GLY A 19 3.20 14.44 3.49
CA GLY A 19 2.18 15.48 3.64
C GLY A 19 1.92 15.93 5.08
N GLU A 20 1.93 14.99 6.03
CA GLU A 20 1.69 15.27 7.46
C GLU A 20 2.99 15.72 8.18
N GLY A 21 4.15 15.21 7.78
CA GLY A 21 5.46 15.46 8.40
C GLY A 21 6.03 16.86 8.13
N ARG A 22 5.62 17.52 7.04
CA ARG A 22 5.93 18.95 6.80
C ARG A 22 4.94 19.88 7.48
N LYS A 23 3.78 19.38 7.88
CA LYS A 23 2.78 20.14 8.63
C LYS A 23 2.92 19.77 10.09
N VAL A 24 3.90 20.40 10.75
CA VAL A 24 4.00 20.42 12.22
C VAL A 24 2.75 21.13 12.75
N TYR A 25 1.64 20.41 12.82
CA TYR A 25 0.52 20.80 13.64
C TYR A 25 0.99 20.61 15.08
N TYR A 26 1.42 21.71 15.69
CA TYR A 26 1.27 21.86 17.12
C TYR A 26 -0.23 21.82 17.39
N ALA A 27 -0.79 20.62 17.55
CA ALA A 27 -2.09 20.51 18.18
C ALA A 27 -1.97 21.25 19.52
N PRO A 28 -2.89 22.16 19.88
CA PRO A 28 -2.89 22.83 21.17
C PRO A 28 -3.38 21.81 22.22
N VAL A 29 -2.62 20.73 22.37
CA VAL A 29 -2.79 19.79 23.45
C VAL A 29 -2.01 20.40 24.61
N ALA A 30 -2.74 20.84 25.64
CA ALA A 30 -2.16 21.23 26.91
C ALA A 30 -1.08 20.20 27.30
N GLY A 31 0.11 20.68 27.67
CA GLY A 31 1.36 19.90 27.74
C GLY A 31 1.38 18.63 28.60
N GLY A 32 0.26 18.23 29.21
CA GLY A 32 0.09 17.00 29.98
C GLY A 32 -0.50 15.80 29.22
N PHE A 33 -1.08 15.97 28.02
CA PHE A 33 -1.78 14.85 27.31
C PHE A 33 -1.03 14.30 26.09
N ARG A 34 0.24 14.67 25.90
CA ARG A 34 1.09 14.34 24.73
C ARG A 34 1.55 12.86 24.66
N GLY A 35 0.78 11.94 25.23
CA GLY A 35 1.03 10.50 25.23
C GLY A 35 -0.19 9.62 25.54
N LEU A 36 -1.38 10.23 25.71
CA LEU A 36 -2.61 9.52 26.12
C LEU A 36 -3.58 9.25 24.96
N LEU A 37 -3.43 9.96 23.83
CA LEU A 37 -4.16 9.63 22.63
C LEU A 37 -3.36 8.54 21.88
N PRO A 38 -3.96 7.39 21.53
CA PRO A 38 -3.31 6.44 20.65
C PRO A 38 -2.86 7.21 19.41
N ALA A 39 -1.61 7.02 19.00
CA ALA A 39 -1.02 7.71 17.85
C ALA A 39 -1.82 7.34 16.59
N SER A 40 -2.93 8.04 16.38
CA SER A 40 -3.84 7.80 15.27
C SER A 40 -3.05 8.10 14.01
N ARG A 41 -2.75 7.04 13.24
CA ARG A 41 -2.09 7.03 11.92
C ARG A 41 -0.56 7.01 11.85
N ARG A 42 0.20 7.02 12.96
CA ARG A 42 1.68 6.83 12.89
C ARG A 42 2.14 5.36 12.80
N SER A 43 1.23 4.39 12.71
CA SER A 43 1.57 2.96 12.82
C SER A 43 1.81 2.25 11.49
N ARG A 44 1.62 2.89 10.33
CA ARG A 44 1.86 2.25 9.03
C ARG A 44 3.33 2.41 8.65
N THR A 45 4.01 1.29 8.39
CA THR A 45 5.40 1.27 7.93
C THR A 45 5.49 1.95 6.56
N SER A 46 6.27 3.03 6.44
CA SER A 46 6.54 3.70 5.17
C SER A 46 7.67 3.00 4.39
N CYS A 47 7.78 3.28 3.09
CA CYS A 47 8.96 2.94 2.29
C CYS A 47 10.05 4.02 2.38
N SER A 48 11.19 3.77 1.75
CA SER A 48 12.25 4.78 1.57
C SER A 48 11.86 5.81 0.51
N ASP A 49 12.53 6.96 0.50
CA ASP A 49 12.26 8.04 -0.46
C ASP A 49 12.52 7.61 -1.91
N GLY A 50 13.57 6.80 -2.13
CA GLY A 50 13.89 6.25 -3.45
C GLY A 50 12.77 5.36 -3.99
N ASP A 51 12.33 4.38 -3.19
CA ASP A 51 11.19 3.53 -3.52
C ASP A 51 9.90 4.36 -3.71
N GLY A 52 9.70 5.36 -2.86
CA GLY A 52 8.57 6.27 -2.89
C GLY A 52 8.46 7.04 -4.21
N LEU A 53 9.58 7.59 -4.69
CA LEU A 53 9.66 8.31 -5.96
C LEU A 53 9.44 7.39 -7.17
N ILE A 54 10.00 6.18 -7.15
CA ILE A 54 9.82 5.22 -8.25
C ILE A 54 8.35 4.83 -8.40
N ILE A 55 7.68 4.48 -7.30
CA ILE A 55 6.25 4.13 -7.30
C ILE A 55 5.42 5.35 -7.71
N SER A 56 5.76 6.55 -7.25
CA SER A 56 5.08 7.79 -7.63
C SER A 56 5.20 8.10 -9.14
N SER A 57 6.31 7.73 -9.77
CA SER A 57 6.48 7.82 -11.23
C SER A 57 5.54 6.87 -11.97
N ALA A 58 5.40 5.62 -11.50
CA ALA A 58 4.43 4.67 -12.04
C ALA A 58 2.98 5.16 -11.85
N MET A 59 2.65 5.70 -10.67
CA MET A 59 1.36 6.33 -10.39
C MET A 59 1.06 7.53 -11.29
N SER A 60 2.06 8.35 -11.58
CA SER A 60 1.93 9.48 -12.51
C SER A 60 1.66 9.01 -13.94
N THR A 61 2.25 7.88 -14.33
CA THR A 61 1.98 7.24 -15.63
C THR A 61 0.55 6.69 -15.69
N LEU A 62 0.10 6.04 -14.61
CA LEU A 62 -1.29 5.58 -14.49
C LEU A 62 -2.26 6.75 -14.59
N LYS A 63 -2.02 7.86 -13.87
CA LYS A 63 -2.87 9.06 -13.90
C LYS A 63 -3.07 9.63 -15.30
N LYS A 64 -2.02 9.63 -16.12
CA LYS A 64 -2.09 10.08 -17.53
C LYS A 64 -2.91 9.16 -18.41
N LYS A 65 -2.88 7.84 -18.16
CA LYS A 65 -3.63 6.84 -18.94
C LYS A 65 -5.08 6.71 -18.48
N ASP A 66 -5.28 6.62 -17.18
CA ASP A 66 -6.56 6.44 -16.51
C ASP A 66 -6.54 7.11 -15.13
N SER A 67 -7.07 8.35 -15.09
CA SER A 67 -7.18 9.12 -13.86
C SER A 67 -8.18 8.50 -12.86
N TYR A 68 -9.10 7.66 -13.31
CA TYR A 68 -10.07 7.00 -12.45
C TYR A 68 -9.39 5.93 -11.59
N LEU A 69 -8.58 5.06 -12.19
CA LEU A 69 -7.81 4.05 -11.46
C LEU A 69 -6.78 4.66 -10.50
N TYR A 70 -6.15 5.77 -10.91
CA TYR A 70 -5.28 6.54 -10.03
C TYR A 70 -6.02 7.04 -8.77
N THR A 71 -7.21 7.62 -8.94
CA THR A 71 -8.02 8.14 -7.82
C THR A 71 -8.41 7.02 -6.85
N LEU A 72 -8.72 5.84 -7.40
CA LEU A 72 -9.08 4.66 -6.62
C LEU A 72 -7.91 4.19 -5.73
N LEU A 73 -6.70 4.12 -6.28
CA LEU A 73 -5.48 3.80 -5.51
C LEU A 73 -5.17 4.86 -4.45
N GLU A 74 -5.33 6.13 -4.77
CA GLU A 74 -5.09 7.23 -3.84
C GLU A 74 -6.06 7.16 -2.64
N TRP A 75 -7.37 7.02 -2.89
CA TRP A 75 -8.38 6.87 -1.84
C TRP A 75 -8.14 5.66 -0.95
N TYR A 76 -7.76 4.54 -1.55
CA TYR A 76 -7.55 3.31 -0.80
C TYR A 76 -6.24 3.33 -0.01
N TYR A 77 -5.10 3.56 -0.66
CA TYR A 77 -3.79 3.41 -0.03
C TYR A 77 -3.27 4.67 0.68
N VAL A 78 -3.55 5.86 0.16
CA VAL A 78 -3.09 7.13 0.77
C VAL A 78 -4.07 7.55 1.85
N TYR A 79 -5.36 7.72 1.51
CA TYR A 79 -6.35 8.18 2.49
C TYR A 79 -6.82 7.09 3.46
N GLY A 80 -6.53 5.81 3.17
CA GLY A 80 -6.90 4.68 4.02
C GLY A 80 -8.40 4.42 4.06
N MET A 81 -9.12 4.77 2.98
CA MET A 81 -10.55 4.48 2.88
C MET A 81 -10.77 2.98 2.69
N SER A 82 -11.81 2.42 3.33
CA SER A 82 -12.22 1.05 3.05
C SER A 82 -12.77 0.92 1.63
N LEU A 83 -12.64 -0.27 1.04
CA LEU A 83 -13.15 -0.53 -0.31
C LEU A 83 -14.65 -0.26 -0.42
N ARG A 84 -15.42 -0.54 0.64
CA ARG A 84 -16.85 -0.20 0.72
C ARG A 84 -17.11 1.29 0.69
N ALA A 85 -16.29 2.09 1.37
CA ALA A 85 -16.41 3.55 1.35
C ALA A 85 -16.04 4.14 -0.03
N VAL A 86 -15.00 3.59 -0.68
CA VAL A 86 -14.63 3.94 -2.06
C VAL A 86 -15.75 3.59 -3.03
N ALA A 87 -16.30 2.38 -2.95
CA ALA A 87 -17.41 1.93 -3.78
C ALA A 87 -18.65 2.83 -3.63
N GLY A 88 -18.99 3.19 -2.38
CA GLY A 88 -20.08 4.12 -2.07
C GLY A 88 -19.88 5.50 -2.69
N LYS A 89 -18.67 6.07 -2.59
CA LYS A 89 -18.36 7.38 -3.22
C LYS A 89 -18.43 7.35 -4.74
N LEU A 90 -18.07 6.24 -5.36
CA LEU A 90 -18.08 6.08 -6.82
C LEU A 90 -19.45 5.62 -7.35
N GLY A 91 -20.41 5.29 -6.48
CA GLY A 91 -21.72 4.79 -6.88
C GLY A 91 -21.66 3.40 -7.54
N ILE A 92 -20.69 2.57 -7.19
CA ILE A 92 -20.49 1.24 -7.79
C ILE A 92 -20.60 0.12 -6.75
N SER A 93 -20.79 -1.11 -7.23
CA SER A 93 -20.79 -2.28 -6.35
C SER A 93 -19.39 -2.56 -5.77
N HIS A 94 -19.33 -3.19 -4.61
CA HIS A 94 -18.08 -3.60 -3.97
C HIS A 94 -17.21 -4.47 -4.90
N ASN A 95 -17.83 -5.40 -5.63
CA ASN A 95 -17.13 -6.27 -6.56
C ASN A 95 -16.49 -5.49 -7.72
N HIS A 96 -17.20 -4.50 -8.28
CA HIS A 96 -16.62 -3.64 -9.30
C HIS A 96 -15.46 -2.80 -8.76
N ALA A 97 -15.58 -2.25 -7.55
CA ALA A 97 -14.48 -1.54 -6.91
C ALA A 97 -13.26 -2.46 -6.72
N SER A 98 -13.47 -3.71 -6.28
CA SER A 98 -12.41 -4.70 -6.10
C SER A 98 -11.69 -5.05 -7.40
N VAL A 99 -12.43 -5.33 -8.47
CA VAL A 99 -11.84 -5.68 -9.78
C VAL A 99 -11.05 -4.52 -10.35
N ARG A 100 -11.56 -3.28 -10.21
CA ARG A 100 -10.85 -2.09 -10.67
C ARG A 100 -9.62 -1.80 -9.82
N LEU A 101 -9.67 -2.05 -8.51
CA LEU A 101 -8.51 -1.94 -7.64
C LEU A 101 -7.41 -2.91 -8.07
N GLN A 102 -7.74 -4.19 -8.25
CA GLN A 102 -6.80 -5.20 -8.74
C GLN A 102 -6.23 -4.84 -10.11
N THR A 103 -7.02 -4.24 -11.00
CA THR A 103 -6.56 -3.76 -12.30
C THR A 103 -5.52 -2.64 -12.14
N ALA A 104 -5.77 -1.70 -11.23
CA ALA A 104 -4.85 -0.60 -10.92
C ALA A 104 -3.56 -1.12 -10.26
N GLU A 105 -3.68 -2.02 -9.28
CA GLU A 105 -2.54 -2.70 -8.64
C GLU A 105 -1.69 -3.44 -9.68
N GLY A 106 -2.33 -4.23 -10.55
CA GLY A 106 -1.65 -4.98 -11.61
C GLY A 106 -0.95 -4.10 -12.64
N PHE A 107 -1.48 -2.91 -12.92
CA PHE A 107 -0.80 -1.93 -13.76
C PHE A 107 0.52 -1.47 -13.12
N ILE A 108 0.51 -1.13 -11.83
CA ILE A 108 1.72 -0.68 -11.13
C ILE A 108 2.74 -1.82 -11.04
N ASP A 109 2.31 -3.03 -10.68
CA ASP A 109 3.19 -4.21 -10.66
C ASP A 109 3.79 -4.49 -12.05
N GLY A 110 2.98 -4.41 -13.10
CA GLY A 110 3.43 -4.54 -14.48
C GLY A 110 4.44 -3.47 -14.90
N CYS A 111 4.26 -2.21 -14.49
CA CYS A 111 5.25 -1.15 -14.73
C CYS A 111 6.59 -1.47 -14.06
N LEU A 112 6.57 -1.89 -12.80
CA LEU A 112 7.78 -2.23 -12.06
C LEU A 112 8.50 -3.44 -12.68
N ALA A 113 7.73 -4.46 -13.08
CA ALA A 113 8.26 -5.65 -13.73
C ALA A 113 8.85 -5.35 -15.12
N ALA A 114 8.14 -4.56 -15.95
CA ALA A 114 8.58 -4.20 -17.29
C ALA A 114 9.87 -3.36 -17.28
N LEU A 115 10.05 -2.51 -16.27
CA LEU A 115 11.26 -1.71 -16.10
C LEU A 115 12.39 -2.45 -15.38
N GLY A 116 12.15 -3.68 -14.92
CA GLY A 116 13.15 -4.47 -14.17
C GLY A 116 13.58 -3.82 -12.86
N VAL A 117 12.71 -3.02 -12.24
CA VAL A 117 13.04 -2.26 -11.04
C VAL A 117 13.10 -3.17 -9.82
N THR A 118 14.21 -3.08 -9.09
CA THR A 118 14.37 -3.63 -7.75
C THR A 118 14.11 -2.55 -6.72
N LEU A 119 13.14 -2.78 -5.83
CA LEU A 119 12.83 -1.87 -4.73
C LEU A 119 13.60 -2.32 -3.48
N GLU A 120 14.03 -1.37 -2.65
CA GLU A 120 14.74 -1.71 -1.41
C GLU A 120 13.86 -2.52 -0.45
N MET A 121 12.56 -2.23 -0.45
CA MET A 121 11.56 -2.94 0.35
C MET A 121 11.30 -4.37 -0.12
N ASP A 122 11.77 -4.79 -1.31
CA ASP A 122 11.48 -6.10 -1.90
C ASP A 122 11.83 -7.26 -0.97
N ARG A 123 12.83 -7.09 -0.11
CA ARG A 123 13.24 -8.09 0.88
C ARG A 123 12.18 -8.42 1.93
N TYR A 124 11.17 -7.55 2.11
CA TYR A 124 10.12 -7.71 3.12
C TYR A 124 8.73 -7.91 2.51
N VAL A 125 8.58 -7.79 1.19
CA VAL A 125 7.28 -7.85 0.49
C VAL A 125 7.25 -8.99 -0.53
N GLN A 126 8.00 -10.07 -0.30
CA GLN A 126 7.87 -11.28 -1.11
C GLN A 126 6.67 -12.09 -0.63
N ARG A 127 5.86 -12.59 -1.57
CA ARG A 127 4.94 -13.68 -1.29
C ARG A 127 5.76 -14.95 -1.07
N GLU A 128 5.61 -15.59 0.09
CA GLU A 128 6.10 -16.94 0.28
C GLU A 128 5.45 -17.87 -0.74
N PRO A 129 6.21 -18.79 -1.36
CA PRO A 129 5.61 -19.81 -2.20
C PRO A 129 4.74 -20.69 -1.33
N VAL A 130 3.45 -20.83 -1.68
CA VAL A 130 2.45 -21.67 -0.99
C VAL A 130 2.95 -23.09 -0.72
N ALA A 131 3.93 -23.58 -1.50
CA ALA A 131 4.60 -24.87 -1.35
C ALA A 131 5.35 -25.06 -0.01
N ALA A 132 5.90 -24.00 0.59
CA ALA A 132 6.68 -24.10 1.83
C ALA A 132 5.84 -24.57 3.03
N SER A 133 4.53 -24.27 3.03
CA SER A 133 3.61 -24.73 4.07
C SER A 133 3.30 -26.23 3.98
N GLY A 134 3.27 -26.78 2.75
CA GLY A 134 2.97 -28.19 2.51
C GLY A 134 4.15 -29.12 2.81
N GLU A 135 5.37 -28.68 2.53
CA GLU A 135 6.60 -29.44 2.83
C GLU A 135 6.84 -29.55 4.34
N MET A 136 6.63 -28.46 5.11
CA MET A 136 6.74 -28.49 6.57
C MET A 136 5.72 -29.44 7.24
N ILE A 137 4.53 -29.61 6.65
CA ILE A 137 3.53 -30.54 7.17
C ILE A 137 3.94 -31.99 6.86
N ARG A 138 4.46 -32.25 5.66
CA ARG A 138 4.94 -33.58 5.26
C ARG A 138 6.14 -34.03 6.07
N GLU A 139 7.08 -33.14 6.35
CA GLU A 139 8.27 -33.42 7.15
C GLU A 139 7.93 -33.72 8.62
N LYS A 140 6.95 -32.98 9.19
CA LYS A 140 6.41 -33.27 10.54
C LYS A 140 5.60 -34.58 10.62
N LEU A 141 5.01 -35.03 9.52
CA LEU A 141 4.26 -36.28 9.47
C LEU A 141 5.18 -37.50 9.22
N ALA A 142 6.31 -37.31 8.54
CA ALA A 142 7.31 -38.36 8.28
C ALA A 142 8.27 -38.61 9.46
N ALA A 143 8.35 -37.67 10.40
CA ALA A 143 9.17 -37.77 11.62
C ALA A 143 8.43 -38.39 12.82
N LYS A 144 7.27 -39.03 12.60
CA LYS A 144 6.47 -39.74 13.61
C LYS A 144 6.26 -41.18 13.20
#